data_AF-A0A2E6N4G0-F1
#
_entry.id   AF-A0A2E6N4G0-F1
#
_cell.length_a   1.000
_cell.length_b   1.000
_cell.length_c   1.000
_cell.angle_alpha   90.00
_cell.angle_beta   90.00
_cell.angle_gamma   90.00
#
_symmetry.space_group_name_H-M   'P 1'
#
loop_
_entity.id
_entity.type
_entity.pdbx_description
1 polymer ?
#
loop_
_entity_poly.entity_id
_entity_poly.type
_entity_poly.pdbx_seq_one_letter_code
_entity_poly.pdbx_strand_id
1 'polypeptide(L)'
;MIGSFIISLLLTEIDAIIWLKYFAEESQYRKYSLYTNIPETKFQWSKHHYLNYYPTPNYNRGLTNHNSLGFRGDEIVKIKQDEIYRIVVLGGSTTYTIEVDDDDSTFTQLLENELNKQIDNLKVEVINAGVGGYTTWES
;
A
#
# COMPACT_ATOMS: atom_id res chain seq x y z
N MET A 1 -43.86 -0.90 -23.19
CA MET A 1 -42.74 0.07 -23.14
C MET A 1 -41.87 -0.13 -21.89
N ILE A 2 -42.46 -0.22 -20.68
CA ILE A 2 -41.71 -0.42 -19.43
C ILE A 2 -40.95 -1.77 -19.39
N GLY A 3 -41.56 -2.87 -19.85
CA GLY A 3 -40.91 -4.19 -19.82
C GLY A 3 -39.63 -4.28 -20.65
N SER A 4 -39.63 -3.75 -21.87
CA SER A 4 -38.43 -3.72 -22.73
C SER A 4 -37.30 -2.86 -22.14
N PHE A 5 -37.65 -1.78 -21.42
CA PHE A 5 -36.68 -0.96 -20.72
C PHE A 5 -36.01 -1.72 -19.57
N ILE A 6 -36.80 -2.42 -18.73
CA ILE A 6 -36.27 -3.24 -17.64
C ILE A 6 -35.37 -4.36 -18.17
N ILE A 7 -35.78 -5.05 -19.24
CA ILE A 7 -34.97 -6.12 -19.85
C ILE A 7 -33.63 -5.57 -20.34
N SER A 8 -33.62 -4.39 -20.97
CA SER A 8 -32.38 -3.75 -21.44
C SER A 8 -31.42 -3.43 -20.29
N LEU A 9 -31.93 -2.92 -19.17
CA LEU A 9 -31.11 -2.67 -17.98
C LEU A 9 -30.50 -3.97 -17.42
N LEU A 10 -31.29 -5.04 -17.32
CA LEU A 10 -30.81 -6.34 -16.82
C LEU A 10 -29.74 -6.93 -17.73
N LEU A 11 -29.91 -6.86 -19.06
CA LEU A 11 -28.90 -7.32 -20.02
C LEU A 11 -27.61 -6.52 -19.88
N THR A 12 -27.72 -5.19 -19.77
CA THR A 12 -26.57 -4.31 -19.58
C THR A 12 -25.81 -4.63 -18.28
N GLU A 13 -26.53 -4.93 -17.19
CA GLU A 13 -25.93 -5.33 -15.92
C GLU A 13 -25.20 -6.68 -16.05
N ILE A 14 -25.82 -7.67 -16.71
CA ILE A 14 -25.18 -8.97 -16.95
C ILE A 14 -23.90 -8.81 -17.78
N ASP A 15 -23.96 -8.04 -18.87
CA ASP A 15 -22.82 -7.77 -19.74
C ASP A 15 -21.70 -7.06 -18.96
N ALA A 16 -22.04 -6.08 -18.12
CA ALA A 16 -21.08 -5.39 -17.27
C ALA A 16 -20.44 -6.34 -16.24
N ILE A 17 -21.20 -7.26 -15.64
CA ILE A 17 -20.67 -8.26 -14.70
C ILE A 17 -19.73 -9.23 -15.41
N ILE A 18 -20.09 -9.70 -16.61
CA ILE A 18 -19.25 -10.60 -17.42
C ILE A 18 -17.95 -9.86 -17.79
N TRP A 19 -18.07 -8.63 -18.30
CA TRP A 19 -16.91 -7.82 -18.63
C TRP A 19 -15.98 -7.63 -17.43
N LEU A 20 -16.54 -7.26 -16.27
CA LEU A 20 -15.78 -7.03 -15.05
C LEU A 20 -15.04 -8.29 -14.58
N LYS A 21 -15.67 -9.47 -14.65
CA LYS A 21 -15.08 -10.73 -14.16
C LYS A 21 -14.03 -11.31 -15.09
N TYR A 22 -14.17 -11.14 -16.40
CA TYR A 22 -13.38 -11.90 -17.37
C TYR A 22 -12.46 -11.03 -18.24
N PHE A 23 -12.72 -9.72 -18.34
CA PHE A 23 -12.04 -8.86 -19.31
C PHE A 23 -11.43 -7.58 -18.71
N ALA A 24 -11.93 -7.10 -17.56
CA ALA A 24 -11.42 -5.89 -16.94
C ALA A 24 -9.98 -6.06 -16.42
N GLU A 25 -9.17 -5.02 -16.60
CA GLU A 25 -7.84 -4.94 -15.97
C GLU A 25 -7.97 -4.86 -14.43
N GLU A 26 -6.90 -5.18 -13.68
CA GLU A 26 -6.94 -5.13 -12.21
C GLU A 26 -7.34 -3.73 -11.68
N SER A 27 -6.87 -2.67 -12.34
CA SER A 27 -7.20 -1.27 -11.99
C SER A 27 -8.71 -0.99 -12.16
N GLN A 28 -9.30 -1.47 -13.25
CA GLN A 28 -10.72 -1.35 -13.57
C GLN A 28 -11.58 -2.22 -12.64
N TYR A 29 -11.15 -3.46 -12.41
CA TYR A 29 -11.80 -4.38 -11.48
C TYR A 29 -11.90 -3.76 -10.10
N ARG A 30 -10.81 -3.21 -9.57
CA ARG A 30 -10.79 -2.55 -8.25
C ARG A 30 -11.68 -1.30 -8.19
N LYS A 31 -11.76 -0.55 -9.28
CA LYS A 31 -12.56 0.69 -9.35
C LYS A 31 -14.07 0.43 -9.38
N TYR A 32 -14.48 -0.62 -10.09
CA TYR A 32 -15.91 -0.87 -10.36
C TYR A 32 -16.50 -2.09 -9.63
N SER A 33 -15.68 -2.98 -9.07
CA SER A 33 -16.18 -4.08 -8.25
C SER A 33 -16.60 -3.60 -6.86
N LEU A 34 -17.50 -4.37 -6.24
CA LEU A 34 -17.81 -4.18 -4.83
C LEU A 34 -16.56 -4.48 -3.99
N TYR A 35 -16.30 -3.65 -2.98
CA TYR A 35 -15.17 -3.82 -2.06
C TYR A 35 -15.15 -5.21 -1.39
N THR A 36 -16.32 -5.84 -1.22
CA THR A 36 -16.47 -7.19 -0.66
C THR A 36 -15.93 -8.29 -1.58
N ASN A 37 -15.79 -8.01 -2.87
CA ASN A 37 -15.29 -8.97 -3.86
C ASN A 37 -13.76 -8.91 -4.01
N ILE A 38 -13.10 -7.97 -3.33
CA ILE A 38 -11.65 -7.80 -3.35
C ILE A 38 -11.09 -8.38 -2.05
N PRO A 39 -10.12 -9.32 -2.11
CA PRO A 39 -9.48 -9.85 -0.91
C PRO A 39 -8.87 -8.74 -0.06
N GLU A 40 -8.93 -8.85 1.28
CA GLU A 40 -8.40 -7.79 2.15
C GLU A 40 -6.89 -7.53 1.93
N THR A 41 -6.14 -8.56 1.56
CA THR A 41 -4.70 -8.49 1.22
C THR A 41 -4.39 -7.61 0.01
N LYS A 42 -5.39 -7.29 -0.79
CA LYS A 42 -5.24 -6.43 -1.97
C LYS A 42 -5.40 -4.95 -1.62
N PHE A 43 -5.91 -4.60 -0.44
CA PHE A 43 -5.97 -3.20 0.00
C PHE A 43 -4.65 -2.78 0.63
N GLN A 44 -4.32 -1.50 0.48
CA GLN A 44 -3.14 -0.90 1.12
C GLN A 44 -3.24 -0.93 2.64
N TRP A 45 -4.45 -0.81 3.18
CA TRP A 45 -4.71 -0.77 4.61
C TRP A 45 -5.59 -1.96 5.01
N SER A 46 -5.16 -2.69 6.03
CA SER A 46 -5.90 -3.79 6.64
C SER A 46 -6.52 -3.32 7.95
N LYS A 47 -7.67 -3.87 8.32
CA LYS A 47 -8.36 -3.52 9.57
C LYS A 47 -7.57 -4.01 10.78
N HIS A 48 -7.43 -3.18 11.81
CA HIS A 48 -6.81 -3.56 13.07
C HIS A 48 -7.82 -3.44 14.22
N HIS A 49 -7.83 -4.42 15.12
CA HIS A 49 -8.79 -4.43 16.23
C HIS A 49 -8.64 -3.21 17.16
N TYR A 50 -7.42 -2.70 17.33
CA TYR A 50 -7.11 -1.59 18.25
C TYR A 50 -6.76 -0.27 17.57
N LEU A 51 -6.25 -0.29 16.34
CA LEU A 51 -5.67 0.90 15.66
C LEU A 51 -6.57 1.40 14.51
N ASN A 52 -7.80 0.89 14.41
CA ASN A 52 -8.69 0.99 13.25
C ASN A 52 -8.15 0.28 11.99
N TYR A 53 -6.92 0.59 11.57
CA TYR A 53 -6.23 -0.03 10.43
C TYR A 53 -4.71 -0.04 10.64
N TYR A 54 -3.99 -0.72 9.74
CA TYR A 54 -2.53 -0.74 9.64
C TYR A 54 -2.13 -1.03 8.18
N PRO A 55 -0.91 -0.72 7.74
CA PRO A 55 -0.48 -1.07 6.40
C PRO A 55 -0.49 -2.59 6.21
N THR A 56 -1.14 -3.05 5.15
CA THR A 56 -1.28 -4.48 4.84
C THR A 56 0.10 -5.08 4.57
N PRO A 57 0.54 -6.12 5.30
CA PRO A 57 1.80 -6.79 5.04
C PRO A 57 1.85 -7.43 3.66
N ASN A 58 3.01 -7.40 3.01
CA ASN A 58 3.22 -7.91 1.64
C ASN A 58 2.31 -7.25 0.59
N TYR A 59 1.84 -6.02 0.84
CA TYR A 59 1.11 -5.26 -0.16
C TYR A 59 2.04 -4.89 -1.32
N ASN A 60 1.54 -5.02 -2.54
CA ASN A 60 2.24 -4.59 -3.75
C ASN A 60 1.22 -3.98 -4.71
N ARG A 61 1.48 -2.77 -5.17
CA ARG A 61 0.74 -2.12 -6.24
C ARG A 61 1.66 -1.23 -7.05
N GLY A 62 2.02 -1.67 -8.25
CA GLY A 62 2.95 -0.93 -9.11
C GLY A 62 4.31 -0.84 -8.44
N LEU A 63 4.76 0.38 -8.16
CA LEU A 63 6.05 0.66 -7.51
C LEU A 63 5.92 0.98 -6.02
N THR A 64 4.73 0.78 -5.43
CA THR A 64 4.49 0.94 -3.99
C THR A 64 4.31 -0.43 -3.33
N ASN A 65 5.14 -0.71 -2.33
CA ASN A 65 5.23 -1.98 -1.63
C ASN A 65 5.21 -1.79 -0.12
N HIS A 66 4.65 -2.78 0.57
CA HIS A 66 4.92 -3.01 1.98
C HIS A 66 5.61 -4.36 2.16
N ASN A 67 6.61 -4.39 3.02
CA ASN A 67 7.30 -5.63 3.38
C ASN A 67 6.45 -6.57 4.25
N SER A 68 7.02 -7.71 4.63
CA SER A 68 6.36 -8.74 5.44
C SER A 68 5.94 -8.26 6.83
N LEU A 69 6.52 -7.15 7.31
CA LEU A 69 6.17 -6.51 8.58
C LEU A 69 5.13 -5.39 8.43
N GLY A 70 4.76 -5.04 7.19
CA GLY A 70 3.82 -3.96 6.89
C GLY A 70 4.48 -2.58 6.82
N PHE A 71 5.80 -2.45 6.82
CA PHE A 71 6.44 -1.15 6.58
C PHE A 71 6.56 -0.89 5.09
N ARG A 72 6.50 0.38 4.69
CA ARG A 72 6.62 0.74 3.28
C ARG A 72 8.06 0.57 2.79
N GLY A 73 8.22 0.02 1.60
CA GLY A 73 9.50 -0.24 0.95
C GLY A 73 9.96 -1.69 1.06
N ASP A 74 11.27 -1.88 0.91
CA ASP A 74 11.92 -3.18 0.82
C ASP A 74 11.80 -4.04 2.09
N GLU A 75 12.05 -5.34 1.92
CA GLU A 75 12.08 -6.30 3.00
C GLU A 75 13.23 -6.02 3.97
N ILE A 76 12.94 -6.13 5.28
CA ILE A 76 13.93 -5.87 6.32
C ILE A 76 14.08 -7.07 7.25
N VAL A 77 15.28 -7.23 7.81
CA VAL A 77 15.48 -8.21 8.88
C VAL A 77 15.01 -7.59 10.20
N LYS A 78 13.99 -8.21 10.83
CA LYS A 78 13.42 -7.74 12.09
C LYS A 78 14.48 -7.51 13.17
N ILE A 79 15.40 -8.46 13.33
CA ILE A 79 16.55 -8.33 14.24
C ILE A 79 17.62 -7.50 13.54
N LYS A 80 17.91 -6.30 14.08
CA LYS A 80 18.96 -5.43 13.56
C LYS A 80 20.31 -6.11 13.66
N GLN A 81 21.06 -6.15 12.55
CA GLN A 81 22.45 -6.62 12.56
C GLN A 81 23.36 -5.57 13.23
N ASP A 82 24.45 -5.98 13.84
CA ASP A 82 25.30 -5.09 14.65
C ASP A 82 25.94 -3.97 13.82
N GLU A 83 26.31 -4.30 12.58
CA GLU A 83 26.91 -3.41 11.58
C GLU A 83 25.94 -2.41 10.91
N ILE A 84 24.64 -2.55 11.16
CA ILE A 84 23.62 -1.66 10.58
C ILE A 84 23.24 -0.56 11.58
N TYR A 85 23.30 0.69 11.12
CA TYR A 85 22.68 1.80 11.81
C TYR A 85 21.25 1.99 11.30
N ARG A 86 20.27 1.70 12.14
CA ARG A 86 18.85 1.71 11.78
C ARG A 86 18.18 2.99 12.24
N ILE A 87 17.58 3.71 11.31
CA ILE A 87 16.73 4.87 11.56
C ILE A 87 15.29 4.43 11.32
N VAL A 88 14.40 4.65 12.29
CA VAL A 88 12.97 4.40 12.12
C VAL A 88 12.25 5.74 12.05
N VAL A 89 11.48 5.95 10.99
CA VAL A 89 10.72 7.18 10.79
C VAL A 89 9.24 6.88 11.00
N LEU A 90 8.66 7.50 12.03
CA LEU A 90 7.26 7.36 12.42
C LEU A 90 6.45 8.59 11.98
N GLY A 91 5.16 8.41 11.74
CA GLY A 91 4.24 9.52 11.51
C GLY A 91 3.10 9.19 10.55
N GLY A 92 2.43 10.25 10.10
CA GLY A 92 1.22 10.16 9.28
C GLY A 92 1.47 9.98 7.77
N SER A 93 0.59 10.58 6.98
CA SER A 93 0.60 10.57 5.50
C SER A 93 1.89 11.13 4.89
N THR A 94 2.48 12.15 5.52
CA THR A 94 3.75 12.74 5.06
C THR A 94 4.91 11.77 5.24
N THR A 95 4.96 11.04 6.37
CA THR A 95 5.98 10.01 6.59
C THR A 95 5.79 8.84 5.62
N TYR A 96 4.55 8.36 5.50
CA TYR A 96 4.22 7.30 4.54
C TYR A 96 4.49 7.71 3.08
N THR A 97 4.49 9.00 2.78
CA THR A 97 4.65 9.57 1.43
C THR A 97 3.49 9.20 0.49
N ILE A 98 2.26 9.45 0.93
CA ILE A 98 1.04 8.93 0.26
C ILE A 98 0.85 9.35 -1.21
N GLU A 99 1.38 10.51 -1.62
CA GLU A 99 1.29 11.04 -2.99
C GLU A 99 2.45 10.61 -3.90
N VAL A 100 3.35 9.75 -3.42
CA VAL A 100 4.44 9.20 -4.21
C VAL A 100 4.15 7.73 -4.47
N ASP A 101 3.97 7.35 -5.73
CA ASP A 101 3.61 5.99 -6.14
C ASP A 101 4.83 5.06 -6.35
N ASP A 102 6.04 5.54 -6.06
CA ASP A 102 7.32 4.84 -6.23
C ASP A 102 8.15 4.86 -4.94
N ASP A 103 8.45 3.68 -4.41
CA ASP A 103 9.20 3.54 -3.15
C ASP A 103 10.61 4.14 -3.23
N ASP A 104 11.27 4.09 -4.39
CA ASP A 104 12.60 4.68 -4.63
C ASP A 104 12.58 6.21 -4.53
N SER A 105 11.40 6.80 -4.72
CA SER A 105 11.17 8.25 -4.66
C SER A 105 10.65 8.72 -3.29
N THR A 106 10.49 7.81 -2.31
CA THR A 106 10.09 8.20 -0.94
C THR A 106 11.24 8.92 -0.23
N PHE A 107 10.95 9.92 0.61
CA PHE A 107 12.03 10.67 1.27
C PHE A 107 12.86 9.78 2.22
N THR A 108 12.27 8.71 2.77
CA THR A 108 12.98 7.73 3.59
C THR A 108 14.01 6.95 2.78
N GLN A 109 13.67 6.54 1.55
CA GLN A 109 14.62 5.86 0.66
C GLN A 109 15.70 6.84 0.16
N LEU A 110 15.31 8.07 -0.17
CA LEU A 110 16.26 9.12 -0.55
C LEU A 110 17.23 9.44 0.60
N LEU A 111 16.74 9.47 1.84
CA LEU A 111 17.57 9.67 3.02
C LEU A 111 18.54 8.50 3.24
N GLU A 112 18.08 7.25 3.11
CA GLU A 112 18.96 6.08 3.18
C GLU A 112 20.08 6.15 2.14
N ASN A 113 19.70 6.42 0.89
CA ASN A 113 20.62 6.53 -0.23
C ASN A 113 21.66 7.64 -0.02
N GLU A 114 21.25 8.78 0.54
CA GLU A 114 22.16 9.90 0.79
C GLU A 114 23.12 9.61 1.95
N LEU A 115 22.63 9.03 3.05
CA LEU A 115 23.46 8.70 4.20
C LEU A 115 24.50 7.62 3.87
N ASN A 116 24.12 6.59 3.11
CA ASN A 116 25.04 5.55 2.65
C ASN A 116 26.10 6.07 1.65
N LYS A 117 25.84 7.18 0.95
CA LYS A 117 26.85 7.84 0.08
C LYS A 117 27.82 8.72 0.84
N GLN A 118 27.36 9.36 1.92
CA GLN A 118 28.15 10.36 2.65
C GLN A 118 29.02 9.76 3.76
N ILE A 119 28.63 8.61 4.33
CA ILE A 119 29.30 8.05 5.50
C ILE A 119 30.01 6.74 5.12
N ASP A 120 31.32 6.85 4.90
CA ASP A 120 32.16 5.68 4.66
C ASP A 120 32.11 4.70 5.85
N ASN A 121 32.07 3.40 5.55
CA ASN A 121 32.04 2.30 6.51
C ASN A 121 30.81 2.27 7.46
N LEU A 122 29.73 2.97 7.12
CA LEU A 122 28.45 2.86 7.82
C LEU A 122 27.37 2.37 6.86
N LYS A 123 26.72 1.26 7.20
CA LYS A 123 25.51 0.82 6.51
C LYS A 123 24.30 1.39 7.25
N VAL A 124 23.61 2.33 6.62
CA VAL A 124 22.37 2.90 7.14
C VAL A 124 21.18 2.16 6.54
N GLU A 125 20.20 1.84 7.38
CA GLU A 125 18.89 1.33 6.98
C GLU A 125 17.81 2.26 7.53
N VAL A 126 16.95 2.79 6.67
CA VAL A 126 15.87 3.73 7.03
C VAL A 126 14.52 3.05 6.84
N ILE A 127 13.82 2.79 7.94
CA ILE A 127 12.50 2.15 7.93
C ILE A 127 11.42 3.22 7.86
N ASN A 128 10.60 3.15 6.80
CA ASN A 128 9.38 3.93 6.70
C ASN A 128 8.24 3.23 7.45
N ALA A 129 8.04 3.63 8.71
CA ALA A 129 6.95 3.19 9.55
C ALA A 129 5.82 4.24 9.61
N GLY A 130 5.67 5.04 8.55
CA GLY A 130 4.56 5.96 8.40
C GLY A 130 3.25 5.24 8.10
N VAL A 131 2.13 5.81 8.53
CA VAL A 131 0.80 5.30 8.21
C VAL A 131 -0.13 6.47 7.89
N GLY A 132 -0.76 6.45 6.71
CA GLY A 132 -1.62 7.54 6.27
C GLY A 132 -2.76 7.78 7.25
N GLY A 133 -2.86 9.00 7.81
CA GLY A 133 -3.92 9.37 8.75
C GLY A 133 -3.63 9.08 10.22
N TYR A 134 -2.49 8.46 10.56
CA TYR A 134 -2.08 8.27 11.95
C TYR A 134 -1.70 9.60 12.62
N THR A 135 -1.94 9.65 13.92
CA THR A 135 -1.54 10.71 14.83
C THR A 135 -0.67 10.14 15.95
N THR A 136 -0.35 10.96 16.95
CA THR A 136 0.35 10.51 18.18
C THR A 136 -0.47 9.52 19.02
N TRP A 137 -1.76 9.33 18.72
CA TRP A 137 -2.58 8.32 19.38
C TRP A 137 -2.25 6.91 18.88
N GLU A 138 -1.94 6.77 17.58
CA GLU A 138 -1.64 5.50 16.92
C GLU A 138 -0.14 5.21 16.78
N SER A 139 0.73 6.22 16.97
CA SER A 139 2.18 6.17 16.69
C SER A 139 3.05 6.00 17.93
#